data_AF-A0A4R6NZL9-F1
#
_entry.id   AF-A0A4R6NZL9-F1
#
_cell.length_a   1.000
_cell.length_b   1.000
_cell.length_c   1.000
_cell.angle_alpha   90.00
_cell.angle_beta   90.00
_cell.angle_gamma   90.00
#
_symmetry.space_group_name_H-M   'P 1'
#
loop_
_entity.id
_entity.type
_entity.pdbx_description
1 polymer ?
#
loop_
_entity_poly.entity_id
_entity_poly.type
_entity_poly.pdbx_seq_one_letter_code
_entity_poly.pdbx_strand_id
1 'polypeptide(L)'
;MSFLVRRNVPRAWAGYQDNFTTYPEGDVIGQTYWPWVHLGGGRSYINNLDELVVTEQVVNDDGRGPSYAWQPFTPNWGFECEVWYPVEGIDNQHFFVVFTDSWSKVAPTKFQKAAAVGFKHELGGADNMAYAEFPDMFTPFGNLHTWAPPGGAFFGRTLNLRVWCENDEWLRIWLNGTYVGSAMPSAQYKLGPTRRAVRLVNRSYCNAWVRKIDHYDRPSTIPPMSVWSSIFYDDFNRADGAVANGWTQLGTDAAIVSGHYKNTATTTDVNRSVGLIRDVGNLDGRARIEAVVRNATSTADGSLMLFCNAAGTQALVANIYSNHIYLGRMTSAVNGTPSFFDFQDRAAVVNNGDKIAFTVYDEICWLEINGTKVVYAGNVHNVVPRTNPYAGLRVSRDGTATSVQFDDVRIYSGVGL
;
A
#
# COMPACT_ATOMS: atom_id res chain seq x y z
N MET A 1 27.85 -17.79 29.84
CA MET A 1 28.04 -16.36 29.52
C MET A 1 27.45 -16.10 28.14
N SER A 2 26.22 -15.59 28.09
CA SER A 2 25.49 -15.28 26.85
C SER A 2 25.95 -13.91 26.35
N PHE A 3 26.78 -13.90 25.33
CA PHE A 3 27.21 -12.67 24.65
C PHE A 3 26.05 -12.14 23.80
N LEU A 4 25.40 -11.09 24.31
CA LEU A 4 24.52 -10.19 23.57
C LEU A 4 25.33 -9.54 22.45
N VAL A 5 25.12 -10.00 21.21
CA VAL A 5 25.47 -9.21 20.02
C VAL A 5 24.58 -7.97 20.04
N ARG A 6 25.16 -6.82 20.43
CA ARG A 6 24.57 -5.50 20.18
C ARG A 6 24.32 -5.36 18.68
N ARG A 7 23.07 -5.54 18.26
CA ARG A 7 22.60 -5.21 16.91
C ARG A 7 22.62 -3.68 16.77
N ASN A 8 23.69 -3.13 16.20
CA ASN A 8 23.65 -1.81 15.59
C ASN A 8 22.72 -1.88 14.36
N VAL A 9 21.61 -1.16 14.39
CA VAL A 9 20.77 -0.88 13.20
C VAL A 9 21.33 0.41 12.58
N PRO A 10 21.62 0.48 11.26
CA PRO A 10 20.78 0.01 10.15
C PRO A 10 21.50 -0.83 9.08
N ARG A 11 22.38 -1.78 9.47
CA ARG A 11 23.13 -2.62 8.51
C ARG A 11 23.00 -4.13 8.69
N ALA A 12 22.24 -4.61 9.68
CA ALA A 12 21.92 -6.03 9.73
C ALA A 12 20.81 -6.35 8.72
N TRP A 13 21.17 -6.44 7.43
CA TRP A 13 20.36 -7.15 6.44
C TRP A 13 20.42 -8.64 6.79
N ALA A 14 19.54 -9.07 7.69
CA ALA A 14 19.26 -10.49 7.82
C ALA A 14 18.38 -10.85 6.61
N GLY A 15 18.98 -11.56 5.66
CA GLY A 15 18.32 -11.96 4.44
C GLY A 15 18.72 -13.37 4.07
N TYR A 16 17.82 -14.03 3.36
CA TYR A 16 17.99 -15.35 2.84
C TYR A 16 18.00 -15.24 1.33
N GLN A 17 19.06 -15.75 0.72
CA GLN A 17 19.23 -15.77 -0.72
C GLN A 17 19.34 -17.22 -1.16
N ASP A 18 18.67 -17.55 -2.25
CA ASP A 18 18.83 -18.82 -2.94
C ASP A 18 18.94 -18.58 -4.44
N ASN A 19 20.07 -19.01 -5.01
CA ASN A 19 20.36 -19.00 -6.45
C ASN A 19 20.44 -20.43 -7.01
N PHE A 20 20.07 -21.43 -6.20
CA PHE A 20 19.98 -22.84 -6.50
C PHE A 20 21.24 -23.57 -7.00
N THR A 21 22.40 -22.90 -7.05
CA THR A 21 23.67 -23.51 -7.53
C THR A 21 24.28 -24.55 -6.57
N THR A 22 23.72 -24.70 -5.36
CA THR A 22 24.23 -25.64 -4.34
C THR A 22 23.49 -26.97 -4.32
N TYR A 23 22.49 -27.15 -5.18
CA TYR A 23 21.68 -28.36 -5.25
C TYR A 23 22.01 -29.15 -6.54
N PRO A 24 22.12 -30.48 -6.48
CA PRO A 24 22.29 -31.30 -7.67
C PRO A 24 21.11 -31.22 -8.66
N GLU A 25 21.39 -31.42 -9.94
CA GLU A 25 20.36 -31.50 -10.99
C GLU A 25 19.38 -32.68 -10.74
N GLY A 26 18.10 -32.45 -11.06
CA GLY A 26 17.03 -33.45 -11.00
C GLY A 26 16.47 -33.65 -9.59
N ASP A 27 17.10 -33.04 -8.58
CA ASP A 27 16.72 -33.24 -7.19
C ASP A 27 15.38 -32.61 -6.85
N VAL A 28 14.54 -33.39 -6.20
CA VAL A 28 13.20 -32.96 -5.79
C VAL A 28 13.31 -32.13 -4.52
N ILE A 29 12.86 -30.88 -4.62
CA ILE A 29 12.74 -30.01 -3.46
C ILE A 29 11.83 -30.66 -2.41
N GLY A 30 12.27 -30.68 -1.16
CA GLY A 30 11.51 -31.23 -0.01
C GLY A 30 11.71 -32.70 0.32
N GLN A 31 12.43 -33.47 -0.49
CA GLN A 31 12.86 -34.82 -0.07
C GLN A 31 14.23 -34.80 0.63
N THR A 32 15.11 -33.88 0.24
CA THR A 32 16.52 -33.92 0.70
C THR A 32 17.10 -32.56 1.09
N TYR A 33 16.38 -31.45 0.85
CA TYR A 33 16.99 -30.11 0.88
C TYR A 33 16.23 -29.08 1.72
N TRP A 34 16.65 -28.94 2.97
CA TRP A 34 16.34 -27.76 3.78
C TRP A 34 17.01 -26.52 3.16
N PRO A 35 16.35 -25.35 3.09
CA PRO A 35 15.11 -24.93 3.77
C PRO A 35 13.81 -25.10 2.96
N TRP A 36 13.85 -25.84 1.86
CA TRP A 36 12.70 -25.99 1.00
C TRP A 36 11.90 -27.26 1.29
N VAL A 37 10.59 -27.19 1.11
CA VAL A 37 9.74 -28.38 1.05
C VAL A 37 8.76 -28.27 -0.10
N HIS A 38 8.52 -29.34 -0.83
CA HIS A 38 7.41 -29.41 -1.77
C HIS A 38 6.14 -29.82 -1.01
N LEU A 39 5.11 -28.99 -1.09
CA LEU A 39 3.85 -29.21 -0.40
C LEU A 39 2.75 -29.53 -1.40
N GLY A 40 2.04 -30.63 -1.15
CA GLY A 40 1.04 -31.17 -2.07
C GLY A 40 1.64 -32.16 -3.07
N GLY A 41 1.02 -32.30 -4.21
CA GLY A 41 1.45 -33.14 -5.32
C GLY A 41 2.05 -32.37 -6.50
N GLY A 42 2.33 -33.10 -7.59
CA GLY A 42 3.23 -32.60 -8.63
C GLY A 42 4.70 -32.75 -8.21
N ARG A 43 5.60 -32.01 -8.86
CA ARG A 43 7.04 -32.06 -8.57
C ARG A 43 7.62 -30.64 -8.61
N SER A 44 8.65 -30.39 -7.84
CA SER A 44 9.53 -29.24 -8.06
C SER A 44 10.95 -29.70 -7.90
N TYR A 45 11.83 -29.27 -8.79
CA TYR A 45 13.19 -29.79 -8.85
C TYR A 45 14.16 -28.75 -9.38
N ILE A 46 15.45 -28.98 -9.17
CA ILE A 46 16.51 -28.13 -9.71
C ILE A 46 16.96 -28.67 -11.07
N ASN A 47 16.99 -27.84 -12.12
CA ASN A 47 17.46 -28.26 -13.44
C ASN A 47 18.98 -28.10 -13.61
N ASN A 48 19.51 -28.43 -14.79
CA ASN A 48 20.92 -28.29 -15.15
C ASN A 48 21.40 -26.84 -15.31
N LEU A 49 20.50 -25.86 -15.19
CA LEU A 49 20.81 -24.43 -15.25
C LEU A 49 20.77 -23.77 -13.88
N ASP A 50 20.75 -24.58 -12.81
CA ASP A 50 20.62 -24.12 -11.42
C ASP A 50 19.34 -23.29 -11.20
N GLU A 51 18.21 -23.74 -11.75
CA GLU A 51 16.91 -23.10 -11.61
C GLU A 51 15.94 -24.02 -10.85
N LEU A 52 15.18 -23.44 -9.93
CA LEU A 52 14.02 -24.11 -9.35
C LEU A 52 12.90 -24.16 -10.37
N VAL A 53 12.63 -25.35 -10.90
CA VAL A 53 11.49 -25.63 -11.76
C VAL A 53 10.26 -25.91 -10.91
N VAL A 54 9.27 -25.02 -11.00
CA VAL A 54 7.93 -25.21 -10.44
C VAL A 54 7.02 -25.72 -11.55
N THR A 55 6.67 -27.00 -11.52
CA THR A 55 6.00 -27.63 -12.66
C THR A 55 4.59 -27.09 -12.89
N GLU A 56 4.11 -27.18 -14.13
CA GLU A 56 2.73 -26.88 -14.53
C GLU A 56 1.70 -27.64 -13.67
N GLN A 57 0.60 -26.99 -13.29
CA GLN A 57 -0.49 -27.59 -12.52
C GLN A 57 -1.87 -26.94 -12.77
N VAL A 58 -2.45 -27.15 -13.95
CA VAL A 58 -3.72 -26.51 -14.34
C VAL A 58 -4.94 -27.01 -13.55
N VAL A 59 -5.01 -28.31 -13.25
CA VAL A 59 -6.28 -28.98 -12.91
C VAL A 59 -6.45 -29.27 -11.41
N ASN A 60 -5.57 -28.76 -10.54
CA ASN A 60 -5.58 -29.16 -9.12
C ASN A 60 -5.90 -28.00 -8.16
N ASP A 61 -7.01 -28.15 -7.42
CA ASP A 61 -7.54 -27.22 -6.42
C ASP A 61 -6.85 -27.37 -5.04
N ASP A 62 -5.55 -27.66 -4.99
CA ASP A 62 -4.85 -27.81 -3.71
C ASP A 62 -3.51 -27.05 -3.63
N GLY A 63 -3.41 -25.97 -4.42
CA GLY A 63 -2.48 -24.84 -4.19
C GLY A 63 -1.05 -25.26 -3.90
N ARG A 64 -0.57 -26.26 -4.66
CA ARG A 64 0.67 -27.02 -4.43
C ARG A 64 1.89 -26.21 -4.85
N GLY A 65 3.05 -26.64 -4.37
CA GLY A 65 4.33 -26.11 -4.83
C GLY A 65 5.38 -26.00 -3.74
N PRO A 66 6.58 -25.53 -4.10
CA PRO A 66 7.69 -25.41 -3.16
C PRO A 66 7.44 -24.27 -2.18
N SER A 67 7.73 -24.54 -0.91
CA SER A 67 7.61 -23.62 0.20
C SER A 67 8.96 -23.46 0.91
N TYR A 68 9.31 -22.20 1.18
CA TYR A 68 10.57 -21.81 1.79
C TYR A 68 10.39 -21.59 3.29
N ALA A 69 11.22 -22.23 4.11
CA ALA A 69 11.07 -22.14 5.56
C ALA A 69 11.48 -20.77 6.12
N TRP A 70 12.48 -20.12 5.50
CA TRP A 70 13.13 -18.95 6.04
C TRP A 70 12.35 -17.66 5.75
N GLN A 71 12.34 -16.77 6.74
CA GLN A 71 11.58 -15.53 6.70
C GLN A 71 12.27 -14.38 7.45
N PRO A 72 12.09 -13.12 7.02
CA PRO A 72 12.56 -11.92 7.68
C PRO A 72 12.06 -11.79 9.12
N PHE A 73 12.86 -11.15 9.97
CA PHE A 73 12.56 -11.03 11.40
C PHE A 73 11.74 -9.79 11.73
N THR A 74 11.87 -8.71 10.95
CA THR A 74 11.26 -7.41 11.23
C THR A 74 9.97 -7.19 10.42
N PRO A 75 9.06 -6.31 10.89
CA PRO A 75 7.85 -5.96 10.14
C PRO A 75 8.09 -5.25 8.81
N ASN A 76 9.32 -4.80 8.55
CA ASN A 76 9.70 -4.14 7.31
C ASN A 76 10.63 -5.07 6.55
N TRP A 77 10.14 -5.66 5.47
CA TRP A 77 10.87 -6.69 4.75
C TRP A 77 10.69 -6.58 3.24
N GLY A 78 11.57 -7.25 2.50
CA GLY A 78 11.55 -7.31 1.05
C GLY A 78 11.63 -8.75 0.56
N PHE A 79 11.01 -9.00 -0.58
CA PHE A 79 11.11 -10.22 -1.34
C PHE A 79 11.42 -9.87 -2.80
N GLU A 80 12.39 -10.54 -3.40
CA GLU A 80 12.73 -10.41 -4.81
C GLU A 80 12.87 -11.79 -5.44
N CYS A 81 12.37 -11.96 -6.66
CA CYS A 81 12.65 -13.14 -7.44
C CYS A 81 12.79 -12.85 -8.94
N GLU A 82 13.65 -13.64 -9.58
CA GLU A 82 13.76 -13.70 -11.04
C GLU A 82 13.09 -14.98 -11.53
N VAL A 83 12.08 -14.82 -12.39
CA VAL A 83 11.24 -15.90 -12.90
C VAL A 83 11.16 -15.85 -14.41
N TRP A 84 11.39 -16.99 -15.07
CA TRP A 84 10.98 -17.21 -16.45
C TRP A 84 9.64 -17.93 -16.45
N TYR A 85 8.61 -17.27 -16.98
CA TYR A 85 7.23 -17.76 -17.01
C TYR A 85 6.68 -17.62 -18.44
N PRO A 86 6.96 -18.59 -19.33
CA PRO A 86 6.58 -18.55 -20.74
C PRO A 86 5.11 -18.98 -20.90
N VAL A 87 4.23 -18.27 -20.22
CA VAL A 87 2.79 -18.52 -20.28
C VAL A 87 2.24 -18.07 -21.62
N GLU A 88 1.44 -18.94 -22.24
CA GLU A 88 0.68 -18.68 -23.46
C GLU A 88 -0.60 -19.53 -23.44
N GLY A 89 -1.51 -19.28 -24.38
CA GLY A 89 -2.66 -20.14 -24.62
C GLY A 89 -4.00 -19.40 -24.56
N ILE A 90 -5.06 -20.18 -24.39
CA ILE A 90 -6.46 -19.72 -24.49
C ILE A 90 -7.23 -19.90 -23.18
N ASP A 91 -6.54 -19.86 -22.04
CA ASP A 91 -7.12 -20.11 -20.72
C ASP A 91 -6.48 -19.19 -19.68
N ASN A 92 -7.21 -18.92 -18.59
CA ASN A 92 -6.69 -18.16 -17.46
C ASN A 92 -5.61 -18.97 -16.71
N GLN A 93 -4.42 -18.40 -16.58
CA GLN A 93 -3.26 -19.08 -15.99
C GLN A 93 -2.52 -18.16 -15.04
N HIS A 94 -1.96 -18.73 -13.97
CA HIS A 94 -1.41 -17.93 -12.88
C HIS A 94 -0.12 -18.50 -12.31
N PHE A 95 0.81 -17.62 -11.94
CA PHE A 95 1.92 -17.95 -11.06
C PHE A 95 1.94 -16.97 -9.90
N PHE A 96 1.77 -17.47 -8.67
CA PHE A 96 1.70 -16.67 -7.46
C PHE A 96 2.87 -16.92 -6.53
N VAL A 97 3.45 -15.84 -6.02
CA VAL A 97 4.27 -15.83 -4.81
C VAL A 97 3.33 -15.55 -3.64
N VAL A 98 3.14 -16.55 -2.79
CA VAL A 98 2.23 -16.52 -1.66
C VAL A 98 3.01 -16.32 -0.36
N PHE A 99 2.66 -15.30 0.40
CA PHE A 99 3.14 -15.05 1.75
C PHE A 99 2.18 -15.69 2.75
N THR A 100 2.70 -16.63 3.53
CA THR A 100 1.89 -17.52 4.38
C THR A 100 2.69 -18.01 5.59
N ASP A 101 2.04 -18.86 6.38
CA ASP A 101 2.65 -19.57 7.50
C ASP A 101 3.86 -20.42 7.07
N SER A 102 4.90 -20.49 7.90
CA SER A 102 6.04 -21.37 7.63
C SER A 102 5.68 -22.84 7.82
N TRP A 103 5.97 -23.67 6.82
CA TRP A 103 5.80 -25.12 6.88
C TRP A 103 6.60 -25.80 7.99
N SER A 104 7.70 -25.17 8.42
CA SER A 104 8.51 -25.65 9.53
C SER A 104 7.87 -25.43 10.91
N LYS A 105 6.76 -24.69 10.97
CA LYS A 105 6.05 -24.31 12.21
C LYS A 105 4.59 -24.75 12.21
N VAL A 106 3.94 -24.71 11.06
CA VAL A 106 2.52 -25.04 10.90
C VAL A 106 2.40 -26.18 9.89
N ALA A 107 1.56 -27.16 10.20
CA ALA A 107 1.28 -28.25 9.27
C ALA A 107 0.70 -27.70 7.96
N PRO A 108 1.16 -28.16 6.78
CA PRO A 108 0.71 -27.65 5.48
C PRO A 108 -0.80 -27.62 5.27
N THR A 109 -1.53 -28.58 5.87
CA THR A 109 -2.99 -28.67 5.82
C THR A 109 -3.73 -27.60 6.63
N LYS A 110 -2.99 -26.78 7.39
CA LYS A 110 -3.55 -25.73 8.25
C LYS A 110 -3.22 -24.32 7.77
N PHE A 111 -2.59 -24.17 6.62
CA PHE A 111 -2.32 -22.86 6.05
C PHE A 111 -3.63 -22.20 5.63
N GLN A 112 -3.89 -21.01 6.17
CA GLN A 112 -5.12 -20.27 5.93
C GLN A 112 -4.81 -18.77 5.85
N LYS A 113 -5.71 -18.03 5.19
CA LYS A 113 -5.71 -16.57 5.13
C LYS A 113 -4.39 -15.98 4.62
N ALA A 114 -3.87 -16.51 3.51
CA ALA A 114 -2.62 -16.08 2.92
C ALA A 114 -2.81 -14.90 1.95
N ALA A 115 -1.74 -14.14 1.71
CA ALA A 115 -1.74 -13.04 0.75
C ALA A 115 -0.73 -13.33 -0.37
N ALA A 116 -1.06 -13.03 -1.61
CA ALA A 116 -0.22 -13.37 -2.75
C ALA A 116 -0.04 -12.21 -3.72
N VAL A 117 1.13 -12.17 -4.34
CA VAL A 117 1.45 -11.31 -5.49
C VAL A 117 1.89 -12.22 -6.63
N GLY A 118 1.37 -12.01 -7.83
CA GLY A 118 1.67 -12.92 -8.93
C GLY A 118 1.41 -12.37 -10.32
N PHE A 119 1.67 -13.24 -11.28
CA PHE A 119 1.51 -13.05 -12.71
C PHE A 119 0.23 -13.77 -13.15
N LYS A 120 -0.68 -13.05 -13.80
CA LYS A 120 -1.91 -13.59 -14.36
C LYS A 120 -1.94 -13.39 -15.87
N HIS A 121 -2.12 -14.49 -16.58
CA HIS A 121 -2.49 -14.52 -17.99
C HIS A 121 -4.02 -14.65 -18.10
N GLU A 122 -4.64 -13.80 -18.91
CA GLU A 122 -6.09 -13.74 -19.08
C GLU A 122 -6.51 -14.23 -20.46
N LEU A 123 -7.51 -15.11 -20.52
CA LEU A 123 -8.16 -15.51 -21.76
C LEU A 123 -8.81 -14.29 -22.44
N GLY A 124 -8.38 -13.98 -23.66
CA GLY A 124 -8.96 -12.88 -24.45
C GLY A 124 -8.66 -11.48 -23.87
N GLY A 125 -7.76 -11.39 -22.89
CA GLY A 125 -7.35 -10.16 -22.23
C GLY A 125 -5.85 -9.93 -22.30
N ALA A 126 -5.39 -8.85 -21.66
CA ALA A 126 -3.98 -8.61 -21.44
C ALA A 126 -3.52 -9.25 -20.12
N ASP A 127 -2.30 -9.76 -20.13
CA ASP A 127 -1.59 -10.19 -18.93
C ASP A 127 -1.61 -9.08 -17.86
N ASN A 128 -1.65 -9.46 -16.59
CA ASN A 128 -1.65 -8.53 -15.46
C ASN A 128 -0.87 -9.03 -14.24
N MET A 129 -0.31 -8.08 -13.50
CA MET A 129 0.11 -8.30 -12.13
C MET A 129 -1.12 -8.34 -11.24
N ALA A 130 -1.19 -9.28 -10.30
CA ALA A 130 -2.32 -9.41 -9.39
C ALA A 130 -1.88 -9.49 -7.94
N TYR A 131 -2.67 -8.86 -7.06
CA TYR A 131 -2.70 -9.15 -5.64
C TYR A 131 -3.99 -9.89 -5.31
N ALA A 132 -3.87 -10.98 -4.56
CA ALA A 132 -4.99 -11.83 -4.17
C ALA A 132 -4.86 -12.30 -2.72
N GLU A 133 -6.01 -12.52 -2.08
CA GLU A 133 -6.14 -13.08 -0.74
C GLU A 133 -6.71 -14.50 -0.83
N PHE A 134 -6.21 -15.41 0.00
CA PHE A 134 -6.45 -16.85 -0.08
C PHE A 134 -7.01 -17.33 1.28
N PRO A 135 -8.34 -17.49 1.44
CA PRO A 135 -8.95 -17.92 2.71
C PRO A 135 -8.41 -19.30 3.13
N ASP A 136 -8.29 -20.18 2.14
CA ASP A 136 -7.47 -21.38 2.13
C ASP A 136 -6.41 -21.23 1.03
N MET A 137 -5.33 -22.01 1.09
CA MET A 137 -4.20 -21.92 0.15
C MET A 137 -4.55 -22.27 -1.30
N PHE A 138 -5.81 -22.56 -1.59
CA PHE A 138 -6.24 -23.26 -2.79
C PHE A 138 -7.13 -22.39 -3.66
N THR A 139 -8.08 -21.70 -3.03
CA THR A 139 -9.07 -20.88 -3.70
C THR A 139 -8.76 -19.42 -3.37
N PRO A 140 -8.32 -18.59 -4.33
CA PRO A 140 -8.27 -17.17 -4.08
C PRO A 140 -9.70 -16.66 -3.79
N PHE A 141 -9.83 -15.79 -2.79
CA PHE A 141 -11.06 -15.02 -2.53
C PHE A 141 -11.39 -14.05 -3.68
N GLY A 142 -10.51 -13.98 -4.68
CA GLY A 142 -10.58 -13.13 -5.86
C GLY A 142 -9.26 -12.40 -6.09
N ASN A 143 -9.18 -11.68 -7.20
CA ASN A 143 -8.12 -10.71 -7.44
C ASN A 143 -8.59 -9.37 -6.91
N LEU A 144 -8.06 -8.95 -5.74
CA LEU A 144 -8.48 -7.71 -5.10
C LEU A 144 -7.89 -6.49 -5.81
N HIS A 145 -6.68 -6.62 -6.38
CA HIS A 145 -6.06 -5.58 -7.18
C HIS A 145 -5.34 -6.18 -8.40
N THR A 146 -5.44 -5.49 -9.54
CA THR A 146 -4.73 -5.85 -10.77
C THR A 146 -4.07 -4.63 -11.40
N TRP A 147 -2.90 -4.85 -12.00
CA TRP A 147 -2.12 -3.80 -12.67
C TRP A 147 -1.58 -4.30 -13.99
N ALA A 148 -1.58 -3.43 -15.01
CA ALA A 148 -0.95 -3.74 -16.29
C ALA A 148 0.57 -3.94 -16.09
N PRO A 149 1.17 -4.97 -16.71
CA PRO A 149 2.58 -5.26 -16.56
C PRO A 149 3.39 -4.29 -17.42
N PRO A 150 4.45 -3.68 -16.87
CA PRO A 150 5.35 -2.84 -17.64
C PRO A 150 5.98 -3.64 -18.78
N GLY A 151 5.79 -3.17 -20.00
CA GLY A 151 6.26 -3.83 -21.22
C GLY A 151 5.26 -4.77 -21.90
N GLY A 152 4.08 -5.05 -21.32
CA GLY A 152 3.07 -5.93 -21.91
C GLY A 152 3.23 -7.40 -21.52
N ALA A 153 2.87 -8.32 -22.43
CA ALA A 153 2.75 -9.75 -22.15
C ALA A 153 4.01 -10.40 -21.55
N PHE A 154 3.80 -11.43 -20.73
CA PHE A 154 4.83 -12.21 -20.04
C PHE A 154 5.55 -13.21 -20.95
N PHE A 155 4.87 -13.70 -22.00
CA PHE A 155 5.40 -14.70 -22.90
C PHE A 155 6.78 -14.31 -23.45
N GLY A 156 7.73 -15.24 -23.34
CA GLY A 156 9.08 -15.06 -23.86
C GLY A 156 9.95 -14.07 -23.08
N ARG A 157 9.60 -13.74 -21.82
CA ARG A 157 10.33 -12.75 -21.02
C ARG A 157 10.70 -13.24 -19.62
N THR A 158 11.87 -12.80 -19.17
CA THR A 158 12.27 -12.89 -17.76
C THR A 158 11.57 -11.79 -16.97
N LEU A 159 10.99 -12.17 -15.84
CA LEU A 159 10.23 -11.32 -14.94
C LEU A 159 10.99 -11.16 -13.63
N ASN A 160 11.32 -9.93 -13.27
CA ASN A 160 11.95 -9.59 -12.00
C ASN A 160 10.91 -8.97 -11.07
N LEU A 161 10.35 -9.76 -10.17
CA LEU A 161 9.40 -9.30 -9.17
C LEU A 161 10.16 -8.79 -7.95
N ARG A 162 9.80 -7.59 -7.48
CA ARG A 162 10.19 -7.08 -6.16
C ARG A 162 8.94 -6.70 -5.39
N VAL A 163 8.87 -7.12 -4.13
CA VAL A 163 7.82 -6.79 -3.17
C VAL A 163 8.48 -6.21 -1.93
N TRP A 164 8.08 -5.02 -1.50
CA TRP A 164 8.45 -4.47 -0.20
C TRP A 164 7.23 -4.38 0.70
N CYS A 165 7.33 -4.91 1.91
CA CYS A 165 6.31 -4.80 2.93
C CYS A 165 6.73 -3.79 4.00
N GLU A 166 5.85 -2.86 4.33
CA GLU A 166 5.99 -1.95 5.49
C GLU A 166 5.01 -2.37 6.58
N ASN A 167 5.52 -2.46 7.81
CA ASN A 167 4.78 -2.82 9.03
C ASN A 167 3.90 -4.08 8.91
N ASP A 168 4.27 -5.07 8.08
CA ASP A 168 3.45 -6.24 7.75
C ASP A 168 2.03 -5.93 7.19
N GLU A 169 1.81 -4.69 6.76
CA GLU A 169 0.47 -4.17 6.43
C GLU A 169 0.35 -3.57 5.04
N TRP A 170 1.47 -3.20 4.42
CA TRP A 170 1.45 -2.53 3.12
C TRP A 170 2.49 -3.10 2.18
N LEU A 171 2.02 -3.76 1.13
CA LEU A 171 2.83 -4.35 0.07
C LEU A 171 2.96 -3.37 -1.09
N ARG A 172 4.20 -3.05 -1.47
CA ARG A 172 4.54 -2.32 -2.68
C ARG A 172 5.18 -3.26 -3.68
N ILE A 173 4.83 -3.14 -4.94
CA ILE A 173 5.14 -4.14 -5.96
C ILE A 173 5.82 -3.45 -7.15
N TRP A 174 6.92 -4.05 -7.61
CA TRP A 174 7.64 -3.67 -8.81
C TRP A 174 7.80 -4.89 -9.71
N LEU A 175 7.73 -4.67 -11.02
CA LEU A 175 8.08 -5.63 -12.05
C LEU A 175 9.15 -5.03 -12.96
N ASN A 176 10.25 -5.76 -13.17
CA ASN A 176 11.36 -5.33 -14.03
C ASN A 176 11.87 -3.92 -13.67
N GLY A 177 11.97 -3.64 -12.37
CA GLY A 177 12.42 -2.34 -11.84
C GLY A 177 11.38 -1.22 -11.87
N THR A 178 10.21 -1.42 -12.48
CA THR A 178 9.14 -0.41 -12.56
C THR A 178 8.10 -0.65 -11.48
N TYR A 179 7.71 0.40 -10.75
CA TYR A 179 6.62 0.33 -9.77
C TYR A 179 5.30 0.06 -10.48
N VAL A 180 4.59 -1.00 -10.08
CA VAL A 180 3.30 -1.36 -10.68
C VAL A 180 2.12 -0.97 -9.81
N GLY A 181 2.26 -1.06 -8.49
CA GLY A 181 1.17 -0.78 -7.57
C GLY A 181 1.47 -1.17 -6.14
N SER A 182 0.46 -1.03 -5.29
CA SER A 182 0.52 -1.47 -3.90
C SER A 182 -0.82 -2.00 -3.43
N ALA A 183 -0.79 -2.86 -2.42
CA ALA A 183 -1.99 -3.38 -1.78
C ALA A 183 -1.78 -3.45 -0.27
N MET A 184 -2.89 -3.42 0.47
CA MET A 184 -2.90 -3.63 1.91
C MET A 184 -3.69 -4.90 2.22
N PRO A 185 -3.10 -5.91 2.88
CA PRO A 185 -3.88 -7.06 3.30
C PRO A 185 -5.02 -6.66 4.23
N SER A 186 -6.19 -7.23 3.97
CA SER A 186 -7.36 -7.14 4.84
C SER A 186 -7.00 -7.69 6.23
N ALA A 187 -7.72 -7.27 7.27
CA ALA A 187 -7.34 -7.55 8.66
C ALA A 187 -7.08 -9.04 8.96
N GLN A 188 -7.78 -9.95 8.28
CA GLN A 188 -7.62 -11.40 8.46
C GLN A 188 -6.38 -11.98 7.77
N TYR A 189 -5.86 -11.29 6.76
CA TYR A 189 -4.74 -11.69 5.90
C TYR A 189 -3.45 -10.91 6.22
N LYS A 190 -3.47 -10.12 7.31
CA LYS A 190 -2.29 -9.40 7.78
C LYS A 190 -1.11 -10.37 7.93
N LEU A 191 0.03 -9.89 7.45
CA LEU A 191 1.29 -10.60 7.55
C LEU A 191 1.83 -10.39 8.97
N GLY A 192 2.93 -11.05 9.28
CA GLY A 192 3.50 -10.96 10.62
C GLY A 192 4.55 -12.02 10.88
N PRO A 193 5.10 -12.06 12.10
CA PRO A 193 5.94 -13.16 12.53
C PRO A 193 5.25 -14.49 12.22
N THR A 194 6.02 -15.43 11.65
CA THR A 194 5.59 -16.74 11.16
C THR A 194 4.74 -16.75 9.89
N ARG A 195 4.18 -15.62 9.44
CA ARG A 195 3.32 -15.47 8.26
C ARG A 195 3.99 -14.73 7.08
N ARG A 196 5.31 -14.63 7.10
CA ARG A 196 6.11 -14.05 6.01
C ARG A 196 6.70 -15.12 5.10
N ALA A 197 6.55 -16.40 5.43
CA ALA A 197 7.17 -17.48 4.65
C ALA A 197 6.62 -17.50 3.22
N VAL A 198 7.45 -17.93 2.29
CA VAL A 198 7.14 -17.88 0.86
C VAL A 198 6.71 -19.26 0.38
N ARG A 199 5.69 -19.28 -0.47
CA ARG A 199 5.31 -20.44 -1.27
C ARG A 199 5.12 -20.01 -2.71
N LEU A 200 5.59 -20.82 -3.64
CA LEU A 200 5.37 -20.62 -5.06
C LEU A 200 4.24 -21.53 -5.51
N VAL A 201 3.22 -20.96 -6.13
CA VAL A 201 2.04 -21.69 -6.62
C VAL A 201 1.94 -21.45 -8.11
N ASN A 202 2.10 -22.52 -8.90
CA ASN A 202 1.99 -22.47 -10.34
C ASN A 202 0.68 -23.13 -10.79
N ARG A 203 -0.24 -22.34 -11.32
CA ARG A 203 -1.52 -22.77 -11.91
C ARG A 203 -1.55 -22.39 -13.39
N SER A 204 -0.60 -22.92 -14.15
CA SER A 204 -0.50 -22.72 -15.59
C SER A 204 -0.21 -24.04 -16.31
N TYR A 205 -0.36 -24.03 -17.64
CA TYR A 205 -0.01 -25.14 -18.55
C TYR A 205 1.49 -25.16 -18.90
N CYS A 206 2.30 -24.39 -18.18
CA CYS A 206 3.73 -24.34 -18.40
C CYS A 206 4.49 -24.39 -17.08
N ASN A 207 5.73 -24.86 -17.12
CA ASN A 207 6.59 -24.74 -15.95
C ASN A 207 6.95 -23.27 -15.72
N ALA A 208 7.26 -22.92 -14.48
CA ALA A 208 7.92 -21.66 -14.14
C ALA A 208 9.33 -21.98 -13.63
N TRP A 209 10.32 -21.23 -14.11
CA TRP A 209 11.71 -21.41 -13.73
C TRP A 209 12.15 -20.24 -12.88
N VAL A 210 12.48 -20.50 -11.62
CA VAL A 210 12.94 -19.50 -10.67
C VAL A 210 14.45 -19.59 -10.53
N ARG A 211 15.15 -18.54 -10.91
CA ARG A 211 16.63 -18.49 -10.92
C ARG A 211 17.20 -17.96 -9.63
N LYS A 212 16.47 -17.04 -9.00
CA LYS A 212 16.93 -16.36 -7.80
C LYS A 212 15.76 -15.97 -6.93
N ILE A 213 15.96 -16.09 -5.62
CA ILE A 213 15.11 -15.52 -4.58
C ILE A 213 15.98 -14.79 -3.56
N ASP A 214 15.58 -13.58 -3.21
CA ASP A 214 16.06 -12.86 -2.02
C ASP A 214 14.87 -12.57 -1.10
N HIS A 215 15.01 -12.84 0.19
CA HIS A 215 13.98 -12.58 1.18
C HIS A 215 14.60 -12.01 2.46
N TYR A 216 14.38 -10.73 2.74
CA TYR A 216 15.28 -9.97 3.62
C TYR A 216 14.59 -8.90 4.48
N ASP A 217 15.20 -8.59 5.62
CA ASP A 217 14.85 -7.43 6.45
C ASP A 217 15.33 -6.13 5.78
N ARG A 218 14.48 -5.08 5.84
CA ARG A 218 14.81 -3.75 5.32
C ARG A 218 14.52 -2.65 6.34
N PRO A 219 15.21 -1.50 6.26
CA PRO A 219 14.76 -0.29 6.95
C PRO A 219 13.37 0.13 6.46
N SER A 220 12.56 0.68 7.36
CA SER A 220 11.28 1.28 6.97
C SER A 220 11.52 2.47 6.04
N THR A 221 10.68 2.61 5.02
CA THR A 221 10.63 3.85 4.23
C THR A 221 9.83 4.94 4.89
N ILE A 222 9.13 4.63 5.99
CA ILE A 222 8.33 5.61 6.72
C ILE A 222 9.23 6.29 7.75
N PRO A 223 9.44 7.61 7.65
CA PRO A 223 10.32 8.32 8.58
C PRO A 223 9.72 8.37 10.00
N PRO A 224 10.58 8.46 11.03
CA PRO A 224 10.14 8.71 12.40
C PRO A 224 9.60 10.14 12.55
N MET A 225 8.81 10.39 13.62
CA MET A 225 8.25 11.71 13.86
C MET A 225 9.28 12.84 14.02
N SER A 226 10.52 12.50 14.40
CA SER A 226 11.61 13.46 14.59
C SER A 226 12.08 14.16 13.32
N VAL A 227 11.69 13.71 12.12
CA VAL A 227 12.04 14.41 10.87
C VAL A 227 11.15 15.62 10.60
N TRP A 228 10.00 15.72 11.27
CA TRP A 228 8.99 16.73 10.99
C TRP A 228 9.18 17.97 11.85
N SER A 229 9.21 19.13 11.21
CA SER A 229 9.24 20.44 11.88
C SER A 229 7.96 21.20 11.59
N SER A 230 7.26 21.67 12.63
CA SER A 230 6.03 22.44 12.49
C SER A 230 6.34 23.79 11.85
N ILE A 231 5.70 24.10 10.73
CA ILE A 231 5.86 25.36 9.98
C ILE A 231 4.61 26.24 10.05
N PHE A 232 3.48 25.68 10.46
CA PHE A 232 2.23 26.41 10.63
C PHE A 232 1.33 25.76 11.68
N TYR A 233 0.56 26.58 12.39
CA TYR A 233 -0.42 26.17 13.40
C TYR A 233 -1.62 27.11 13.40
N ASP A 234 -2.82 26.54 13.50
CA ASP A 234 -4.07 27.27 13.68
C ASP A 234 -5.11 26.41 14.41
N ASP A 235 -5.51 26.82 15.61
CA ASP A 235 -6.54 26.13 16.39
C ASP A 235 -7.95 26.62 16.12
N PHE A 236 -8.12 27.65 15.29
CA PHE A 236 -9.38 28.33 15.02
C PHE A 236 -10.11 28.84 16.28
N ASN A 237 -9.43 28.98 17.43
CA ASN A 237 -10.04 29.42 18.69
C ASN A 237 -10.20 30.94 18.73
N ARG A 238 -11.18 31.46 17.98
CA ARG A 238 -11.51 32.88 17.84
C ARG A 238 -12.95 33.06 17.37
N ALA A 239 -13.39 34.31 17.30
CA ALA A 239 -14.76 34.67 16.95
C ALA A 239 -15.20 34.08 15.60
N ASP A 240 -16.47 33.70 15.52
CA ASP A 240 -17.09 33.16 14.32
C ASP A 240 -16.96 34.13 13.14
N GLY A 241 -16.66 33.58 11.96
CA GLY A 241 -16.48 34.36 10.74
C GLY A 241 -15.34 33.87 9.86
N ALA A 242 -14.80 34.78 9.05
CA ALA A 242 -13.75 34.45 8.09
C ALA A 242 -12.49 33.91 8.77
N VAL A 243 -11.86 32.90 8.16
CA VAL A 243 -10.75 32.17 8.78
C VAL A 243 -9.47 32.99 8.90
N ALA A 244 -9.19 33.98 8.04
CA ALA A 244 -8.01 34.85 8.11
C ALA A 244 -6.66 34.08 8.33
N ASN A 245 -5.70 34.65 9.08
CA ASN A 245 -4.41 34.01 9.45
C ASN A 245 -3.55 33.49 8.26
N GLY A 246 -3.64 34.17 7.11
CA GLY A 246 -2.92 33.79 5.88
C GLY A 246 -3.44 32.52 5.20
N TRP A 247 -4.64 32.07 5.56
CA TRP A 247 -5.40 31.13 4.75
C TRP A 247 -6.06 31.83 3.55
N THR A 248 -6.18 31.11 2.45
CA THR A 248 -6.96 31.48 1.26
C THR A 248 -8.12 30.51 1.12
N GLN A 249 -9.34 31.03 1.15
CA GLN A 249 -10.53 30.22 0.93
C GLN A 249 -10.84 30.10 -0.56
N LEU A 250 -11.12 28.88 -1.01
CA LEU A 250 -11.56 28.56 -2.36
C LEU A 250 -13.04 28.16 -2.31
N GLY A 251 -13.90 29.01 -2.86
CA GLY A 251 -15.36 28.90 -2.74
C GLY A 251 -15.95 29.77 -1.63
N THR A 252 -17.28 29.74 -1.52
CA THR A 252 -18.05 30.47 -0.51
C THR A 252 -18.68 29.50 0.48
N ASP A 253 -19.18 30.01 1.60
CA ASP A 253 -19.97 29.22 2.58
C ASP A 253 -19.14 28.22 3.40
N ALA A 254 -17.98 28.68 3.87
CA ALA A 254 -17.26 28.09 4.99
C ALA A 254 -16.73 29.20 5.89
N ALA A 255 -16.58 28.90 7.19
CA ALA A 255 -16.15 29.85 8.19
C ALA A 255 -15.65 29.13 9.45
N ILE A 256 -15.02 29.88 10.35
CA ILE A 256 -14.90 29.49 11.76
C ILE A 256 -16.28 29.61 12.38
N VAL A 257 -16.76 28.52 12.99
CA VAL A 257 -17.97 28.54 13.81
C VAL A 257 -17.77 27.68 15.05
N SER A 258 -17.95 28.27 16.23
CA SER A 258 -17.74 27.62 17.53
C SER A 258 -16.33 27.02 17.67
N GLY A 259 -15.31 27.72 17.15
CA GLY A 259 -13.91 27.32 17.26
C GLY A 259 -13.44 26.28 16.23
N HIS A 260 -14.22 26.02 15.17
CA HIS A 260 -13.90 25.00 14.18
C HIS A 260 -14.10 25.52 12.75
N TYR A 261 -13.24 25.12 11.82
CA TYR A 261 -13.48 25.35 10.39
C TYR A 261 -14.55 24.40 9.87
N LYS A 262 -15.64 24.94 9.34
CA LYS A 262 -16.77 24.16 8.84
C LYS A 262 -17.44 24.76 7.60
N ASN A 263 -18.15 23.92 6.87
CA ASN A 263 -19.08 24.35 5.83
C ASN A 263 -20.31 25.01 6.49
N THR A 264 -20.73 26.17 5.99
CA THR A 264 -21.84 26.98 6.51
C THR A 264 -22.98 27.13 5.50
N ALA A 265 -22.96 26.40 4.39
CA ALA A 265 -24.02 26.47 3.39
C ALA A 265 -25.36 26.03 4.00
N THR A 266 -26.42 26.78 3.69
CA THR A 266 -27.77 26.62 4.26
C THR A 266 -28.77 25.99 3.28
N THR A 267 -28.44 25.86 2.00
CA THR A 267 -29.36 25.47 0.92
C THR A 267 -29.10 24.06 0.37
N THR A 268 -30.08 23.56 -0.39
CA THR A 268 -30.19 22.24 -1.05
C THR A 268 -29.18 21.96 -2.17
N ASP A 269 -28.06 22.67 -2.24
CA ASP A 269 -27.02 22.38 -3.22
C ASP A 269 -26.38 21.04 -2.88
N VAL A 270 -26.71 20.03 -3.67
CA VAL A 270 -26.14 18.69 -3.58
C VAL A 270 -24.65 18.81 -3.91
N ASN A 271 -23.78 18.35 -3.01
CA ASN A 271 -22.32 18.32 -3.16
C ASN A 271 -21.65 19.70 -3.33
N ARG A 272 -21.70 20.52 -2.27
CA ARG A 272 -20.97 21.80 -2.19
C ARG A 272 -19.74 21.66 -1.31
N SER A 273 -18.56 21.69 -1.92
CA SER A 273 -17.25 21.70 -1.25
C SER A 273 -16.65 23.10 -1.22
N VAL A 274 -15.85 23.35 -0.19
CA VAL A 274 -15.09 24.59 0.02
C VAL A 274 -13.71 24.22 0.51
N GLY A 275 -12.68 24.79 -0.11
CA GLY A 275 -11.29 24.59 0.27
C GLY A 275 -10.76 25.74 1.12
N LEU A 276 -9.81 25.43 1.99
CA LEU A 276 -9.00 26.39 2.73
C LEU A 276 -7.54 26.00 2.56
N ILE A 277 -6.77 26.81 1.84
CA ILE A 277 -5.39 26.49 1.49
C ILE A 277 -4.42 27.58 1.95
N ARG A 278 -3.18 27.20 2.18
CA ARG A 278 -2.10 28.10 2.55
C ARG A 278 -0.85 27.75 1.76
N ASP A 279 -0.14 28.77 1.30
CA ASP A 279 1.20 28.60 0.75
C ASP A 279 2.17 28.26 1.88
N VAL A 280 2.78 27.09 1.78
CA VAL A 280 3.77 26.55 2.73
C VAL A 280 5.16 26.43 2.10
N GLY A 281 5.34 26.99 0.91
CA GLY A 281 6.56 26.87 0.12
C GLY A 281 6.74 25.49 -0.51
N ASN A 282 7.84 25.32 -1.24
CA ASN A 282 8.17 24.02 -1.83
C ASN A 282 8.75 23.09 -0.76
N LEU A 283 8.01 22.03 -0.42
CA LEU A 283 8.39 21.03 0.57
C LEU A 283 9.04 19.77 -0.06
N ASP A 284 9.39 19.81 -1.35
CA ASP A 284 10.07 18.76 -2.11
C ASP A 284 9.51 17.34 -1.87
N GLY A 285 8.18 17.22 -1.88
CA GLY A 285 7.48 15.95 -1.66
C GLY A 285 7.49 15.44 -0.21
N ARG A 286 7.82 16.28 0.77
CA ARG A 286 7.86 15.91 2.20
C ARG A 286 7.04 16.87 3.05
N ALA A 287 5.76 16.55 3.20
CA ALA A 287 4.83 17.37 3.97
C ALA A 287 3.92 16.50 4.82
N ARG A 288 3.50 17.05 5.96
CA ARG A 288 2.50 16.46 6.84
C ARG A 288 1.53 17.52 7.29
N ILE A 289 0.25 17.19 7.28
CA ILE A 289 -0.81 18.01 7.86
C ILE A 289 -1.56 17.18 8.89
N GLU A 290 -1.81 17.77 10.04
CA GLU A 290 -2.57 17.19 11.14
C GLU A 290 -3.75 18.09 11.48
N ALA A 291 -4.85 17.51 11.92
CA ALA A 291 -5.99 18.24 12.46
C ALA A 291 -6.75 17.35 13.46
N VAL A 292 -7.52 17.97 14.34
CA VAL A 292 -8.52 17.28 15.17
C VAL A 292 -9.86 17.30 14.44
N VAL A 293 -10.50 16.14 14.39
CA VAL A 293 -11.80 15.95 13.75
C VAL A 293 -12.92 16.39 14.69
N ARG A 294 -13.85 17.18 14.15
CA ARG A 294 -15.07 17.61 14.83
C ARG A 294 -16.29 17.20 14.03
N ASN A 295 -17.35 16.78 14.71
CA ASN A 295 -18.63 16.39 14.09
C ASN A 295 -18.45 15.37 12.94
N ALA A 296 -17.79 14.25 13.23
CA ALA A 296 -17.56 13.19 12.25
C ALA A 296 -18.89 12.66 11.67
N THR A 297 -18.95 12.43 10.36
CA THR A 297 -20.17 12.02 9.65
C THR A 297 -19.88 10.95 8.60
N SER A 298 -20.85 10.07 8.33
CA SER A 298 -20.75 9.00 7.34
C SER A 298 -21.37 9.34 5.98
N THR A 299 -21.93 10.55 5.83
CA THR A 299 -22.68 10.95 4.62
C THR A 299 -21.97 11.98 3.77
N ALA A 300 -21.11 12.81 4.36
CA ALA A 300 -20.32 13.80 3.63
C ALA A 300 -18.88 13.76 4.15
N ASP A 301 -17.92 13.93 3.26
CA ASP A 301 -16.51 13.82 3.60
C ASP A 301 -15.80 15.17 3.64
N GLY A 302 -14.80 15.28 4.51
CA GLY A 302 -13.85 16.38 4.51
C GLY A 302 -12.47 15.86 4.13
N SER A 303 -11.54 16.75 3.82
CA SER A 303 -10.20 16.33 3.40
C SER A 303 -9.12 17.09 4.12
N LEU A 304 -8.02 16.38 4.38
CA LEU A 304 -6.71 16.97 4.50
C LEU A 304 -6.06 17.00 3.11
N MET A 305 -5.41 18.10 2.76
CA MET A 305 -4.84 18.32 1.44
C MET A 305 -3.36 18.71 1.54
N LEU A 306 -2.53 18.10 0.70
CA LEU A 306 -1.10 18.41 0.57
C LEU A 306 -0.76 18.56 -0.92
N PHE A 307 0.30 19.31 -1.22
CA PHE A 307 0.78 19.54 -2.60
C PHE A 307 -0.33 20.05 -3.52
N CYS A 308 -1.11 20.99 -3.00
CA CYS A 308 -2.17 21.66 -3.72
C CYS A 308 -1.59 22.78 -4.60
N ASN A 309 -2.18 23.03 -5.76
CA ASN A 309 -1.89 24.23 -6.55
C ASN A 309 -2.73 25.43 -6.07
N ALA A 310 -2.32 26.65 -6.44
CA ALA A 310 -3.01 27.87 -5.98
C ALA A 310 -4.49 27.93 -6.38
N ALA A 311 -4.86 27.29 -7.49
CA ALA A 311 -6.23 27.24 -7.99
C ALA A 311 -7.11 26.19 -7.29
N GLY A 312 -6.52 25.31 -6.47
CA GLY A 312 -7.23 24.19 -5.85
C GLY A 312 -7.80 23.19 -6.83
N THR A 313 -7.21 23.03 -8.02
CA THR A 313 -7.65 22.05 -9.04
C THR A 313 -6.84 20.76 -9.04
N GLN A 314 -5.78 20.72 -8.23
CA GLN A 314 -4.92 19.58 -8.06
C GLN A 314 -4.41 19.57 -6.62
N ALA A 315 -4.45 18.41 -5.97
CA ALA A 315 -3.90 18.17 -4.65
C ALA A 315 -3.80 16.65 -4.42
N LEU A 316 -2.88 16.25 -3.53
CA LEU A 316 -3.00 14.97 -2.84
C LEU A 316 -3.98 15.14 -1.69
N VAL A 317 -4.88 14.18 -1.52
CA VAL A 317 -5.96 14.28 -0.56
C VAL A 317 -6.08 13.00 0.26
N ALA A 318 -6.36 13.18 1.55
CA ALA A 318 -6.94 12.16 2.38
C ALA A 318 -8.35 12.60 2.74
N ASN A 319 -9.33 11.91 2.19
CA ASN A 319 -10.73 12.19 2.45
C ASN A 319 -11.26 11.30 3.57
N ILE A 320 -12.10 11.88 4.40
CA ILE A 320 -12.46 11.35 5.71
C ILE A 320 -13.98 11.35 5.86
N TYR A 321 -14.53 10.15 6.01
CA TYR A 321 -15.83 9.88 6.62
C TYR A 321 -15.62 9.35 8.05
N SER A 322 -16.69 9.27 8.85
CA SER A 322 -16.65 8.66 10.18
C SER A 322 -16.40 7.15 10.17
N ASN A 323 -16.56 6.48 9.04
CA ASN A 323 -16.44 5.02 8.90
C ASN A 323 -15.55 4.57 7.73
N HIS A 324 -14.98 5.51 6.98
CA HIS A 324 -14.21 5.20 5.78
C HIS A 324 -13.21 6.32 5.47
N ILE A 325 -12.06 5.94 4.94
CA ILE A 325 -11.00 6.84 4.52
C ILE A 325 -10.55 6.43 3.13
N TYR A 326 -10.26 7.42 2.29
CA TYR A 326 -9.65 7.19 1.00
C TYR A 326 -8.51 8.19 0.73
N LEU A 327 -7.41 7.66 0.20
CA LEU A 327 -6.25 8.42 -0.25
C LEU A 327 -6.34 8.55 -1.76
N GLY A 328 -6.15 9.76 -2.27
CA GLY A 328 -6.28 9.99 -3.69
C GLY A 328 -5.67 11.30 -4.15
N ARG A 329 -6.00 11.65 -5.38
CA ARG A 329 -5.77 12.98 -5.93
C ARG A 329 -7.08 13.65 -6.30
N MET A 330 -7.07 14.96 -6.18
CA MET A 330 -8.11 15.81 -6.74
C MET A 330 -7.88 15.98 -8.25
N THR A 331 -8.94 15.82 -9.05
CA THR A 331 -8.91 15.91 -10.52
C THR A 331 -9.75 17.07 -11.09
N SER A 332 -10.42 17.83 -10.24
CA SER A 332 -11.15 19.06 -10.59
C SER A 332 -11.02 20.10 -9.47
N ALA A 333 -11.70 21.25 -9.57
CA ALA A 333 -11.64 22.29 -8.55
C ALA A 333 -12.20 21.81 -7.19
N VAL A 334 -11.53 22.17 -6.09
CA VAL A 334 -11.92 21.83 -4.71
C VAL A 334 -13.28 22.40 -4.33
N ASN A 335 -13.68 23.51 -4.95
CA ASN A 335 -14.93 24.20 -4.68
C ASN A 335 -16.05 23.76 -5.63
N GLY A 336 -17.27 23.66 -5.11
CA GLY A 336 -18.39 23.08 -5.85
C GLY A 336 -18.39 21.56 -5.72
N THR A 337 -18.45 20.85 -6.85
CA THR A 337 -18.52 19.37 -6.90
C THR A 337 -17.18 18.78 -7.36
N PRO A 338 -16.20 18.60 -6.44
CA PRO A 338 -14.89 18.07 -6.78
C PRO A 338 -14.98 16.61 -7.21
N SER A 339 -14.07 16.21 -8.10
CA SER A 339 -13.84 14.84 -8.52
C SER A 339 -12.50 14.36 -7.98
N PHE A 340 -12.46 13.08 -7.63
CA PHE A 340 -11.27 12.43 -7.08
C PHE A 340 -10.90 11.20 -7.90
N PHE A 341 -9.61 10.87 -7.88
CA PHE A 341 -9.11 9.56 -8.29
C PHE A 341 -8.47 8.92 -7.07
N ASP A 342 -8.97 7.76 -6.68
CA ASP A 342 -8.54 7.08 -5.47
C ASP A 342 -7.35 6.18 -5.76
N PHE A 343 -6.33 6.29 -4.92
CA PHE A 343 -5.20 5.37 -4.91
C PHE A 343 -5.48 4.15 -4.04
N GLN A 344 -6.10 4.38 -2.89
CA GLN A 344 -6.41 3.37 -1.90
C GLN A 344 -7.59 3.82 -1.05
N ASP A 345 -8.47 2.89 -0.73
CA ASP A 345 -9.56 3.10 0.21
C ASP A 345 -9.54 2.06 1.35
N ARG A 346 -10.10 2.42 2.50
CA ARG A 346 -10.20 1.52 3.66
C ARG A 346 -11.33 1.92 4.60
N ALA A 347 -12.10 0.94 5.05
CA ALA A 347 -12.99 1.11 6.19
C ALA A 347 -12.18 1.40 7.47
N ALA A 348 -12.50 2.50 8.15
CA ALA A 348 -11.84 2.95 9.36
C ALA A 348 -12.75 3.90 10.14
N VAL A 349 -12.86 3.69 11.46
CA VAL A 349 -13.72 4.53 12.30
C VAL A 349 -12.96 5.79 12.70
N VAL A 350 -13.56 6.95 12.41
CA VAL A 350 -13.09 8.28 12.80
C VAL A 350 -14.15 8.93 13.68
N ASN A 351 -13.79 9.25 14.92
CA ASN A 351 -14.68 9.82 15.91
C ASN A 351 -14.43 11.32 16.09
N ASN A 352 -15.41 11.99 16.67
CA ASN A 352 -15.24 13.36 17.16
C ASN A 352 -14.14 13.41 18.23
N GLY A 353 -13.15 14.28 18.04
CA GLY A 353 -11.98 14.44 18.90
C GLY A 353 -10.76 13.62 18.47
N ASP A 354 -10.88 12.73 17.48
CA ASP A 354 -9.73 12.01 16.95
C ASP A 354 -8.76 12.97 16.25
N LYS A 355 -7.47 12.80 16.53
CA LYS A 355 -6.41 13.50 15.80
C LYS A 355 -6.05 12.70 14.56
N ILE A 356 -6.21 13.29 13.40
CA ILE A 356 -5.83 12.69 12.12
C ILE A 356 -4.58 13.36 11.55
N ALA A 357 -3.78 12.61 10.81
CA ALA A 357 -2.61 13.14 10.13
C ALA A 357 -2.46 12.55 8.73
N PHE A 358 -2.46 13.40 7.71
CA PHE A 358 -2.10 13.02 6.36
C PHE A 358 -0.64 13.38 6.10
N THR A 359 0.15 12.38 5.70
CA THR A 359 1.58 12.54 5.51
C THR A 359 1.99 12.05 4.13
N VAL A 360 2.91 12.78 3.50
CA VAL A 360 3.57 12.43 2.25
C VAL A 360 5.07 12.55 2.48
N TYR A 361 5.82 11.52 2.10
CA TYR A 361 7.27 11.52 2.19
C TYR A 361 7.86 10.90 0.93
N ASP A 362 8.46 11.74 0.08
CA ASP A 362 8.86 11.37 -1.28
C ASP A 362 7.64 10.77 -2.04
N GLU A 363 7.77 9.59 -2.62
CA GLU A 363 6.72 8.98 -3.46
C GLU A 363 5.62 8.26 -2.67
N ILE A 364 5.61 8.29 -1.34
CA ILE A 364 4.64 7.56 -0.51
C ILE A 364 3.76 8.48 0.32
N CYS A 365 2.53 8.07 0.60
CA CYS A 365 1.66 8.77 1.53
C CYS A 365 0.88 7.81 2.43
N TRP A 366 0.42 8.31 3.58
CA TRP A 366 -0.40 7.56 4.52
C TRP A 366 -1.24 8.48 5.39
N LEU A 367 -2.33 7.95 5.94
CA LEU A 367 -3.11 8.61 7.00
C LEU A 367 -2.92 7.89 8.34
N GLU A 368 -2.86 8.67 9.41
CA GLU A 368 -2.89 8.21 10.80
C GLU A 368 -4.15 8.69 11.52
N ILE A 369 -4.67 7.86 12.44
CA ILE A 369 -5.66 8.23 13.45
C ILE A 369 -5.02 8.01 14.82
N ASN A 370 -4.94 9.07 15.64
CA ASN A 370 -4.31 9.06 16.96
C ASN A 370 -2.89 8.43 16.94
N GLY A 371 -2.12 8.73 15.88
CA GLY A 371 -0.76 8.23 15.66
C GLY A 371 -0.67 6.80 15.09
N THR A 372 -1.80 6.10 14.94
CA THR A 372 -1.84 4.77 14.31
C THR A 372 -2.09 4.92 12.82
N LYS A 373 -1.21 4.36 11.99
CA LYS A 373 -1.35 4.39 10.53
C LYS A 373 -2.49 3.47 10.10
N VAL A 374 -3.39 3.97 9.26
CA VAL A 374 -4.61 3.24 8.89
C VAL A 374 -4.69 2.92 7.40
N VAL A 375 -4.14 3.77 6.54
CA VAL A 375 -4.14 3.57 5.08
C VAL A 375 -2.87 4.13 4.48
N TYR A 376 -2.37 3.49 3.41
CA TYR A 376 -1.15 3.84 2.71
C TYR A 376 -1.38 3.85 1.20
N ALA A 377 -0.61 4.67 0.49
CA ALA A 377 -0.51 4.63 -0.96
C ALA A 377 0.91 5.00 -1.41
N GLY A 378 1.28 4.58 -2.62
CA GLY A 378 2.60 4.83 -3.20
C GLY A 378 2.50 5.39 -4.62
N ASN A 379 3.62 5.92 -5.09
CA ASN A 379 3.77 6.56 -6.40
C ASN A 379 2.90 7.82 -6.57
N VAL A 380 2.76 8.61 -5.51
CA VAL A 380 1.80 9.72 -5.46
C VAL A 380 2.25 10.93 -6.27
N HIS A 381 3.55 11.14 -6.46
CA HIS A 381 4.05 12.31 -7.21
C HIS A 381 4.16 12.08 -8.73
N ASN A 382 3.87 10.87 -9.22
CA ASN A 382 3.65 10.64 -10.64
C ASN A 382 2.42 11.37 -11.19
N VAL A 383 1.49 11.81 -10.33
CA VAL A 383 0.22 12.41 -10.73
C VAL A 383 -0.06 13.79 -10.11
N VAL A 384 0.62 14.13 -9.00
CA VAL A 384 0.58 15.45 -8.38
C VAL A 384 2.01 15.95 -8.18
N PRO A 385 2.43 17.06 -8.80
CA PRO A 385 3.79 17.57 -8.68
C PRO A 385 4.23 17.80 -7.23
N ARG A 386 5.42 17.31 -6.88
CA ARG A 386 6.06 17.53 -5.57
C ARG A 386 6.34 19.00 -5.24
N THR A 387 6.34 19.85 -6.26
CA THR A 387 6.64 21.28 -6.19
C THR A 387 5.43 22.15 -5.89
N ASN A 388 4.22 21.58 -5.87
CA ASN A 388 3.01 22.32 -5.53
C ASN A 388 3.09 22.82 -4.07
N PRO A 389 3.01 24.13 -3.82
CA PRO A 389 3.43 24.69 -2.54
C PRO A 389 2.28 24.86 -1.54
N TYR A 390 1.05 24.45 -1.85
CA TYR A 390 -0.09 24.66 -0.95
C TYR A 390 -0.45 23.41 -0.15
N ALA A 391 -0.92 23.62 1.07
CA ALA A 391 -1.53 22.60 1.92
C ALA A 391 -2.79 23.17 2.58
N GLY A 392 -3.70 22.31 3.02
CA GLY A 392 -4.93 22.80 3.62
C GLY A 392 -6.02 21.77 3.85
N LEU A 393 -7.26 22.27 3.94
CA LEU A 393 -8.44 21.53 4.37
C LEU A 393 -9.55 21.67 3.33
N ARG A 394 -10.39 20.65 3.22
CA ARG A 394 -11.67 20.74 2.50
C ARG A 394 -12.80 20.36 3.43
N VAL A 395 -13.85 21.17 3.43
CA VAL A 395 -15.13 20.84 4.08
C VAL A 395 -16.22 20.82 3.02
N SER A 396 -17.15 19.89 3.12
CA SER A 396 -18.19 19.69 2.13
C SER A 396 -19.58 19.58 2.76
N ARG A 397 -20.58 19.56 1.89
CA ARG A 397 -21.97 19.30 2.23
C ARG A 397 -22.57 18.40 1.16
N ASP A 398 -23.20 17.31 1.58
CA ASP A 398 -24.04 16.47 0.74
C ASP A 398 -25.49 16.56 1.23
N GLY A 399 -26.35 17.19 0.43
CA GLY A 399 -27.73 17.49 0.80
C GLY A 399 -27.84 18.30 2.10
N THR A 400 -28.37 17.67 3.15
CA THR A 400 -28.51 18.29 4.48
C THR A 400 -27.34 18.01 5.41
N ALA A 401 -26.45 17.08 5.05
CA ALA A 401 -25.34 16.68 5.89
C ALA A 401 -24.08 17.48 5.59
N THR A 402 -23.48 18.05 6.62
CA THR A 402 -22.16 18.67 6.56
C THR A 402 -21.09 17.61 6.82
N SER A 403 -19.95 17.74 6.14
CA SER A 403 -18.78 16.92 6.37
C SER A 403 -18.22 17.07 7.78
N VAL A 404 -17.17 16.29 8.04
CA VAL A 404 -16.28 16.53 9.18
C VAL A 404 -15.79 17.99 9.17
N GLN A 405 -15.56 18.50 10.37
CA GLN A 405 -15.04 19.83 10.67
C GLN A 405 -13.65 19.68 11.30
N PHE A 406 -12.86 20.75 11.32
CA PHE A 406 -11.47 20.69 11.77
C PHE A 406 -11.12 21.78 12.76
N ASP A 407 -10.29 21.45 13.74
CA ASP A 407 -9.55 22.35 14.64
C ASP A 407 -8.13 21.82 14.93
N ASP A 408 -7.33 22.56 15.70
CA ASP A 408 -5.91 22.25 16.01
C ASP A 408 -5.11 21.78 14.79
N VAL A 409 -5.10 22.60 13.74
CA VAL A 409 -4.48 22.29 12.45
C VAL A 409 -3.00 22.62 12.52
N ARG A 410 -2.16 21.67 12.12
CA ARG A 410 -0.71 21.83 12.07
C ARG A 410 -0.17 21.35 10.74
N ILE A 411 0.74 22.11 10.15
CA ILE A 411 1.45 21.71 8.93
C ILE A 411 2.94 21.63 9.26
N TYR A 412 3.57 20.57 8.77
CA TYR A 412 4.96 20.24 9.02
C TYR A 412 5.73 20.09 7.71
N SER A 413 6.98 20.54 7.74
CA SER A 413 8.00 20.25 6.73
C SER A 413 8.80 19.02 7.13
N GLY A 414 9.04 18.12 6.17
CA GLY A 414 10.02 17.03 6.29
C GLY A 414 11.34 17.33 5.58
N VAL A 415 11.49 18.52 5.00
CA VAL A 415 12.77 19.03 4.52
C VAL A 415 13.51 19.58 5.75
N GLY A 416 14.70 19.04 6.02
CA GLY A 416 15.53 19.52 7.13
C GLY A 416 15.74 21.02 7.01
N LEU A 417 15.44 21.75 8.09
CA LEU A 417 15.67 23.19 8.20
C LEU A 417 17.16 23.48 8.44
#